data_AF-A0A660TDC0-F1
#
_entry.id   AF-A0A660TDC0-F1
#
_cell.length_a   1.000
_cell.length_b   1.000
_cell.length_c   1.000
_cell.angle_alpha   90.00
_cell.angle_beta   90.00
_cell.angle_gamma   90.00
#
_symmetry.space_group_name_H-M   'P 1'
#
loop_
_entity.id
_entity.type
_entity.pdbx_description
1 polymer ?
#
loop_
_entity_poly.entity_id
_entity_poly.type
_entity_poly.pdbx_seq_one_letter_code
_entity_poly.pdbx_strand_id
1 'polypeptide(L)'
;KKIKFIILAVITILIYTSCQQIFTYSALEWAQRDPSSLPPAQQIAYAERILSSGDTEAMASAYAVIDDLVAADPGNVELQLLAADLAIGGSGITDAIANLDLNDLENSVETILASIDLDLVAASAEHVVAAEAIDSSAISEDQYLNTGLILLAKAADEAGDFATLNGITISDPADELGEATLIQAHTFILNGGGDIADYGITITVW
;
A
#
# COMPACT_ATOMS: atom_id res chain seq x y z
N LYS A 1 26.49 -46.04 38.21
CA LYS A 1 25.58 -46.25 37.05
C LYS A 1 24.58 -45.11 36.87
N LYS A 2 23.89 -44.64 37.92
CA LYS A 2 22.87 -43.56 37.83
C LYS A 2 23.39 -42.21 37.29
N ILE A 3 24.61 -41.81 37.66
CA ILE A 3 25.21 -40.52 37.21
C ILE A 3 25.47 -40.49 35.69
N LYS A 4 25.90 -41.60 35.08
CA LYS A 4 26.13 -41.65 33.62
C LYS A 4 24.84 -41.51 32.81
N PHE A 5 23.72 -41.96 33.35
CA PHE A 5 22.41 -41.87 32.70
C PHE A 5 21.85 -40.44 32.75
N ILE A 6 22.08 -39.73 33.86
CA ILE A 6 21.68 -38.32 34.02
C ILE A 6 22.46 -37.42 33.06
N ILE A 7 23.78 -37.62 32.92
CA ILE A 7 24.61 -36.83 31.99
C ILE A 7 24.17 -37.05 30.53
N LEU A 8 23.86 -38.29 30.14
CA LEU A 8 23.37 -38.59 28.79
C LEU A 8 22.02 -37.94 28.51
N ALA A 9 21.10 -37.97 29.48
CA ALA A 9 19.78 -37.34 29.35
C ALA A 9 19.88 -35.82 29.19
N VAL A 10 20.75 -35.16 29.97
CA VAL A 10 20.97 -33.70 29.89
C VAL A 10 21.58 -33.30 28.54
N ILE A 11 22.57 -34.04 28.03
CA ILE A 11 23.17 -33.77 26.71
C ILE A 11 22.14 -33.96 25.60
N THR A 12 21.30 -35.00 25.71
CA THR A 12 20.25 -35.28 24.73
C THR A 12 19.23 -34.13 24.68
N ILE A 13 18.78 -33.66 25.85
CA ILE A 13 17.84 -32.53 25.94
C ILE A 13 18.46 -31.26 25.34
N LEU A 14 19.73 -30.97 25.62
CA LEU A 14 20.44 -29.80 25.07
C LEU A 14 20.55 -29.84 23.53
N ILE A 15 20.73 -31.02 22.93
CA ILE A 15 20.76 -31.16 21.46
C ILE A 15 19.37 -30.91 20.87
N TYR A 16 18.31 -31.46 21.48
CA TYR A 16 16.95 -31.26 21.00
C TYR A 16 16.45 -29.81 21.17
N THR A 17 16.85 -29.09 22.21
CA THR A 17 16.51 -27.66 22.37
C THR A 17 17.29 -26.76 21.41
N SER A 18 18.49 -27.17 20.98
CA SER A 18 19.31 -26.40 20.05
C SER A 18 18.79 -26.48 18.60
N CYS A 19 18.12 -27.57 18.22
CA CYS A 19 17.54 -27.71 16.89
C CYS A 19 16.32 -26.81 16.64
N GLN A 20 15.57 -26.42 17.67
CA GLN A 20 14.38 -25.57 17.49
C GLN A 20 14.71 -24.08 17.29
N GLN A 21 15.88 -23.61 17.71
CA GLN A 21 16.26 -22.20 17.49
C GLN A 21 16.87 -21.94 16.11
N ILE A 22 17.53 -22.92 15.49
CA ILE A 22 18.18 -22.78 14.18
C ILE A 22 17.20 -22.65 13.01
N PHE A 23 15.98 -23.18 13.12
CA PHE A 23 14.95 -23.07 12.07
C PHE A 23 13.95 -21.93 12.30
N THR A 24 13.99 -21.27 13.46
CA THR A 24 13.02 -20.21 13.81
C THR A 24 13.66 -18.82 13.74
N TYR A 25 14.97 -18.71 14.03
CA TYR A 25 15.75 -17.55 13.64
C TYR A 25 16.47 -17.86 12.34
N SER A 26 16.00 -17.27 11.24
CA SER A 26 16.67 -17.31 9.95
C SER A 26 17.97 -16.50 10.05
N ALA A 27 18.97 -17.05 10.74
CA ALA A 27 20.33 -16.49 10.82
C ALA A 27 21.06 -16.50 9.46
N LEU A 28 20.34 -16.82 8.39
CA LEU A 28 20.74 -16.66 7.01
C LEU A 28 19.71 -15.80 6.26
N GLU A 29 19.55 -14.53 6.64
CA GLU A 29 18.96 -13.53 5.72
C GLU A 29 19.65 -13.56 4.36
N TRP A 30 20.97 -13.84 4.35
CA TRP A 30 21.78 -14.03 3.14
C TRP A 30 21.44 -15.28 2.31
N ALA A 31 20.71 -16.26 2.85
CA ALA A 31 20.23 -17.41 2.07
C ALA A 31 18.76 -17.28 1.68
N GLN A 32 18.10 -16.18 2.03
CA GLN A 32 16.79 -15.87 1.47
C GLN A 32 17.00 -15.59 -0.02
N ARG A 33 16.32 -16.40 -0.84
CA ARG A 33 16.41 -16.31 -2.29
C ARG A 33 15.80 -14.97 -2.71
N ASP A 34 16.56 -14.20 -3.47
CA ASP A 34 16.09 -12.94 -4.06
C ASP A 34 14.79 -13.19 -4.86
N PRO A 35 13.66 -12.59 -4.46
CA PRO A 35 12.36 -12.83 -5.09
C PRO A 35 12.35 -12.41 -6.55
N SER A 36 13.14 -11.41 -6.96
CA SER A 36 13.23 -10.97 -8.36
C SER A 36 13.80 -12.06 -9.30
N SER A 37 14.51 -13.04 -8.76
CA SER A 37 15.07 -14.17 -9.53
C SER A 37 14.08 -15.33 -9.76
N LEU A 38 12.89 -15.26 -9.17
CA LEU A 38 11.86 -16.30 -9.29
C LEU A 38 11.07 -16.18 -10.60
N PRO A 39 10.47 -17.27 -11.11
CA PRO A 39 9.49 -17.18 -12.20
C PRO A 39 8.29 -16.30 -11.82
N PRO A 40 7.63 -15.60 -12.77
CA PRO A 40 6.56 -14.64 -12.47
C PRO A 40 5.46 -15.19 -11.54
N ALA A 41 4.96 -16.40 -11.79
CA ALA A 41 3.94 -17.02 -10.92
C ALA A 41 4.39 -17.22 -9.46
N GLN A 42 5.69 -17.42 -9.23
CA GLN A 42 6.24 -17.52 -7.88
C GLN A 42 6.46 -16.15 -7.23
N GLN A 43 6.75 -15.11 -8.03
CA GLN A 43 6.81 -13.73 -7.55
C GLN A 43 5.44 -13.26 -7.08
N ILE A 44 4.39 -13.51 -7.87
CA ILE A 44 3.00 -13.19 -7.50
C ILE A 44 2.61 -13.90 -6.20
N ALA A 45 2.80 -15.22 -6.11
CA ALA A 45 2.48 -15.98 -4.90
C ALA A 45 3.31 -15.54 -3.67
N TYR A 46 4.55 -15.10 -3.89
CA TYR A 46 5.37 -14.50 -2.83
C TYR A 46 4.73 -13.18 -2.35
N ALA A 47 4.37 -12.31 -3.27
CA ALA A 47 3.82 -10.99 -2.99
C ALA A 47 2.45 -11.07 -2.29
N GLU A 48 1.55 -11.95 -2.74
CA GLU A 48 0.26 -12.23 -2.05
C GLU A 48 0.47 -12.67 -0.59
N ARG A 49 1.48 -13.51 -0.35
CA ARG A 49 1.82 -13.94 1.01
C ARG A 49 2.35 -12.77 1.84
N ILE A 50 3.18 -11.90 1.27
CA ILE A 50 3.69 -10.71 1.96
C ILE A 50 2.55 -9.73 2.26
N LEU A 51 1.63 -9.52 1.33
CA LEU A 51 0.43 -8.71 1.55
C LEU A 51 -0.36 -9.22 2.77
N SER A 52 -0.49 -10.54 2.89
CA SER A 52 -1.18 -11.16 4.03
C SER A 52 -0.42 -11.09 5.37
N SER A 53 0.88 -10.79 5.37
CA SER A 53 1.65 -10.71 6.62
C SER A 53 1.51 -9.37 7.33
N GLY A 54 1.11 -8.31 6.62
CA GLY A 54 1.03 -6.95 7.16
C GLY A 54 2.40 -6.38 7.54
N ASP A 55 3.48 -6.88 6.92
CA ASP A 55 4.83 -6.37 7.13
C ASP A 55 5.11 -5.27 6.11
N THR A 56 5.11 -4.02 6.57
CA THR A 56 5.25 -2.81 5.75
C THR A 56 6.53 -2.81 4.91
N GLU A 57 7.68 -3.12 5.50
CA GLU A 57 8.96 -3.12 4.77
C GLU A 57 9.01 -4.25 3.73
N ALA A 58 8.48 -5.42 4.08
CA ALA A 58 8.37 -6.52 3.14
C ALA A 58 7.40 -6.20 1.99
N MET A 59 6.28 -5.53 2.25
CA MET A 59 5.31 -5.11 1.23
C MET A 59 5.92 -4.11 0.25
N ALA A 60 6.68 -3.12 0.73
CA ALA A 60 7.41 -2.20 -0.14
C ALA A 60 8.44 -2.92 -1.04
N SER A 61 9.13 -3.93 -0.49
CA SER A 61 10.06 -4.75 -1.25
C SER A 61 9.35 -5.64 -2.29
N ALA A 62 8.19 -6.20 -1.94
CA ALA A 62 7.38 -7.01 -2.84
C ALA A 62 6.74 -6.17 -3.95
N TYR A 63 6.34 -4.93 -3.64
CA TYR A 63 5.84 -3.95 -4.61
C TYR A 63 6.85 -3.77 -5.76
N ALA A 64 8.13 -3.51 -5.47
CA ALA A 64 9.15 -3.31 -6.51
C ALA A 64 9.25 -4.50 -7.49
N VAL A 65 9.08 -5.74 -6.99
CA VAL A 65 9.08 -6.95 -7.83
C VAL A 65 7.82 -7.05 -8.69
N ILE A 66 6.66 -6.70 -8.13
CA ILE A 66 5.39 -6.75 -8.86
C ILE A 66 5.30 -5.60 -9.88
N ASP A 67 5.82 -4.42 -9.57
CA ASP A 67 5.87 -3.28 -10.49
C ASP A 67 6.70 -3.61 -11.74
N ASP A 68 7.83 -4.31 -11.58
CA ASP A 68 8.60 -4.85 -12.72
C ASP A 68 7.77 -5.80 -13.60
N LEU A 69 6.88 -6.61 -13.01
CA LEU A 69 5.98 -7.48 -13.75
C LEU A 69 4.85 -6.70 -14.43
N VAL A 70 4.30 -5.67 -13.78
CA VAL A 70 3.32 -4.75 -14.36
C VAL A 70 3.92 -4.04 -15.55
N ALA A 71 5.16 -3.56 -15.47
CA ALA A 71 5.86 -2.94 -16.59
C ALA A 71 6.01 -3.89 -17.79
N ALA A 72 6.14 -5.20 -17.54
CA ALA A 72 6.21 -6.23 -18.58
C ALA A 72 4.84 -6.61 -19.16
N ASP A 73 3.75 -6.47 -18.39
CA ASP A 73 2.38 -6.78 -18.79
C ASP A 73 1.37 -5.75 -18.23
N PRO A 74 1.36 -4.50 -18.74
CA PRO A 74 0.59 -3.41 -18.14
C PRO A 74 -0.92 -3.57 -18.29
N GLY A 75 -1.37 -4.47 -19.17
CA GLY A 75 -2.78 -4.79 -19.39
C GLY A 75 -3.35 -5.80 -18.39
N ASN A 76 -2.56 -6.24 -17.41
CA ASN A 76 -2.97 -7.24 -16.44
C ASN A 76 -3.57 -6.59 -15.19
N VAL A 77 -4.91 -6.59 -15.10
CA VAL A 77 -5.67 -5.99 -14.01
C VAL A 77 -5.30 -6.56 -12.65
N GLU A 78 -5.13 -7.88 -12.54
CA GLU A 78 -4.80 -8.54 -11.26
C GLU A 78 -3.42 -8.09 -10.75
N LEU A 79 -2.44 -7.94 -11.65
CA LEU A 79 -1.12 -7.42 -11.28
C LEU A 79 -1.16 -5.96 -10.87
N GLN A 80 -1.93 -5.12 -11.58
CA GLN A 80 -2.12 -3.71 -11.22
C GLN A 80 -2.72 -3.59 -9.81
N LEU A 81 -3.78 -4.35 -9.51
CA LEU A 81 -4.40 -4.31 -8.18
C LEU A 81 -3.50 -4.86 -7.08
N LEU A 82 -2.74 -5.92 -7.36
CA LEU A 82 -1.75 -6.43 -6.41
C LEU A 82 -0.64 -5.41 -6.13
N ALA A 83 -0.16 -4.71 -7.16
CA ALA A 83 0.81 -3.62 -7.00
C ALA A 83 0.21 -2.49 -6.16
N ALA A 84 -1.04 -2.11 -6.41
CA ALA A 84 -1.75 -1.08 -5.66
C ALA A 84 -1.86 -1.42 -4.17
N ASP A 85 -2.28 -2.64 -3.84
CA ASP A 85 -2.46 -3.09 -2.46
C ASP A 85 -1.11 -3.17 -1.72
N LEU A 86 -0.06 -3.66 -2.39
CA LEU A 86 1.31 -3.69 -1.83
C LEU A 86 1.88 -2.30 -1.64
N ALA A 87 1.60 -1.37 -2.55
CA ALA A 87 2.05 0.02 -2.44
C ALA A 87 1.38 0.73 -1.24
N ILE A 88 0.07 0.56 -1.03
CA ILE A 88 -0.61 1.07 0.18
C ILE A 88 -0.03 0.43 1.43
N GLY A 89 0.07 -0.90 1.47
CA GLY A 89 0.62 -1.61 2.61
C GLY A 89 2.07 -1.18 2.90
N GLY A 90 2.90 -1.09 1.87
CA GLY A 90 4.32 -0.71 1.96
C GLY A 90 4.56 0.76 2.26
N SER A 91 3.59 1.64 1.99
CA SER A 91 3.70 3.06 2.30
C SER A 91 3.71 3.38 3.79
N GLY A 92 3.24 2.45 4.64
CA GLY A 92 3.08 2.68 6.07
C GLY A 92 1.87 3.55 6.44
N ILE A 93 1.04 3.98 5.49
CA ILE A 93 -0.13 4.82 5.78
C ILE A 93 -1.12 4.16 6.75
N THR A 94 -1.33 2.85 6.63
CA THR A 94 -2.22 2.08 7.51
C THR A 94 -1.70 2.07 8.95
N ASP A 95 -0.39 1.88 9.14
CA ASP A 95 0.24 1.92 10.46
C ASP A 95 0.20 3.33 11.03
N ALA A 96 0.42 4.34 10.20
CA ALA A 96 0.43 5.73 10.62
C ALA A 96 -0.97 6.18 11.08
N ILE A 97 -2.03 5.80 10.36
CA ILE A 97 -3.43 6.04 10.75
C ILE A 97 -3.75 5.30 12.07
N ALA A 98 -3.34 4.04 12.20
CA ALA A 98 -3.60 3.24 13.40
C ALA A 98 -2.97 3.83 14.68
N ASN A 99 -1.90 4.61 14.53
CA ASN A 99 -1.15 5.22 15.63
C ASN A 99 -1.48 6.71 15.85
N LEU A 100 -2.51 7.26 15.19
CA LEU A 100 -2.91 8.65 15.34
C LEU A 100 -3.43 8.94 16.76
N ASP A 101 -2.79 9.87 17.47
CA ASP A 101 -3.29 10.39 18.75
C ASP A 101 -4.20 11.61 18.50
N LEU A 102 -5.51 11.39 18.63
CA LEU A 102 -6.52 12.43 18.47
C LEU A 102 -6.44 13.54 19.54
N ASN A 103 -5.72 13.31 20.66
CA ASN A 103 -5.56 14.31 21.71
C ASN A 103 -4.39 15.28 21.44
N ASP A 104 -3.49 14.91 20.52
CA ASP A 104 -2.34 15.72 20.11
C ASP A 104 -2.19 15.69 18.58
N LEU A 105 -3.28 16.06 17.91
CA LEU A 105 -3.41 15.91 16.46
C LEU A 105 -2.32 16.66 15.68
N GLU A 106 -1.94 17.86 16.13
CA GLU A 106 -0.97 18.71 15.45
C GLU A 106 0.43 18.06 15.39
N ASN A 107 0.94 17.56 16.53
CA ASN A 107 2.23 16.85 16.56
C ASN A 107 2.14 15.45 15.93
N SER A 108 0.98 14.80 16.05
CA SER A 108 0.75 13.47 15.49
C SER A 108 0.77 13.49 13.97
N VAL A 109 0.15 14.49 13.33
CA VAL A 109 0.08 14.60 11.87
C VAL A 109 1.46 14.81 11.24
N GLU A 110 2.30 15.70 11.79
CA GLU A 110 3.65 15.93 11.27
C GLU A 110 4.51 14.66 11.37
N THR A 111 4.43 13.97 12.50
CA THR A 111 5.14 12.70 12.72
C THR A 111 4.66 11.60 11.78
N ILE A 112 3.34 11.52 11.56
CA ILE A 112 2.70 10.56 10.66
C ILE A 112 3.15 10.78 9.22
N LEU A 113 3.07 12.02 8.72
CA LEU A 113 3.47 12.34 7.36
C LEU A 113 4.95 12.03 7.12
N ALA A 114 5.82 12.25 8.10
CA ALA A 114 7.24 11.90 8.00
C ALA A 114 7.50 10.38 7.98
N SER A 115 6.54 9.56 8.40
CA SER A 115 6.66 8.09 8.43
C SER A 115 6.08 7.40 7.21
N ILE A 116 5.33 8.12 6.38
CA ILE A 116 4.67 7.58 5.19
C ILE A 116 5.56 7.76 3.96
N ASP A 117 5.66 6.71 3.14
CA ASP A 117 6.23 6.82 1.80
C ASP A 117 5.15 7.32 0.82
N LEU A 118 5.14 8.64 0.58
CA LEU A 118 4.16 9.28 -0.28
C LEU A 118 4.30 8.87 -1.76
N ASP A 119 5.49 8.44 -2.19
CA ASP A 119 5.69 7.95 -3.56
C ASP A 119 4.96 6.61 -3.74
N LEU A 120 5.01 5.72 -2.74
CA LEU A 120 4.21 4.48 -2.74
C LEU A 120 2.71 4.74 -2.63
N VAL A 121 2.28 5.74 -1.84
CA VAL A 121 0.86 6.13 -1.81
C VAL A 121 0.39 6.58 -3.19
N ALA A 122 1.17 7.44 -3.86
CA ALA A 122 0.86 7.92 -5.20
C ALA A 122 0.84 6.76 -6.23
N ALA A 123 1.85 5.88 -6.19
CA ALA A 123 1.94 4.72 -7.07
C ALA A 123 0.73 3.79 -6.94
N SER A 124 0.20 3.62 -5.72
CA SER A 124 -1.02 2.83 -5.54
C SER A 124 -2.19 3.38 -6.36
N ALA A 125 -2.44 4.69 -6.26
CA ALA A 125 -3.52 5.33 -7.01
C ALA A 125 -3.31 5.20 -8.53
N GLU A 126 -2.08 5.32 -9.00
CA GLU A 126 -1.73 5.14 -10.42
C GLU A 126 -2.08 3.73 -10.92
N HIS A 127 -1.77 2.69 -10.14
CA HIS A 127 -2.13 1.32 -10.49
C HIS A 127 -3.64 1.07 -10.49
N VAL A 128 -4.39 1.60 -9.53
CA VAL A 128 -5.86 1.45 -9.53
C VAL A 128 -6.48 2.21 -10.72
N VAL A 129 -5.99 3.40 -11.04
CA VAL A 129 -6.41 4.15 -12.24
C VAL A 129 -6.11 3.35 -13.52
N ALA A 130 -4.94 2.73 -13.61
CA ALA A 130 -4.59 1.89 -14.75
C ALA A 130 -5.49 0.64 -14.84
N ALA A 131 -5.81 0.01 -13.70
CA ALA A 131 -6.72 -1.12 -13.63
C ALA A 131 -8.15 -0.75 -14.05
N GLU A 132 -8.65 0.41 -13.60
CA GLU A 132 -9.99 0.93 -13.92
C GLU A 132 -10.16 1.16 -15.43
N ALA A 133 -9.13 1.69 -16.08
CA ALA A 133 -9.10 1.90 -17.53
C ALA A 133 -9.15 0.60 -18.35
N ILE A 134 -8.82 -0.55 -17.73
CA ILE A 134 -8.84 -1.87 -18.37
C ILE A 134 -10.14 -2.61 -18.04
N ASP A 135 -10.47 -2.76 -16.76
CA ASP A 135 -11.68 -3.40 -16.27
C ASP A 135 -12.16 -2.76 -14.95
N SER A 136 -13.05 -1.77 -15.10
CA SER A 136 -13.66 -1.07 -13.98
C SER A 136 -14.50 -1.96 -13.05
N SER A 137 -14.89 -3.17 -13.48
CA SER A 137 -15.69 -4.10 -12.68
C SER A 137 -14.88 -4.94 -11.69
N ALA A 138 -13.56 -4.95 -11.85
CA ALA A 138 -12.62 -5.63 -10.95
C ALA A 138 -12.26 -4.78 -9.71
N ILE A 139 -12.51 -3.47 -9.76
CA ILE A 139 -12.17 -2.53 -8.70
C ILE A 139 -13.23 -2.58 -7.60
N SER A 140 -12.80 -2.75 -6.35
CA SER A 140 -13.72 -2.72 -5.20
C SER A 140 -14.11 -1.29 -4.81
N GLU A 141 -15.24 -1.14 -4.09
CA GLU A 141 -15.68 0.16 -3.56
C GLU A 141 -14.60 0.80 -2.66
N ASP A 142 -13.94 0.01 -1.82
CA ASP A 142 -12.85 0.48 -0.95
C ASP A 142 -11.64 0.97 -1.76
N GLN A 143 -11.29 0.27 -2.86
CA GLN A 143 -10.20 0.69 -3.74
C GLN A 143 -10.55 1.99 -4.48
N TYR A 144 -11.79 2.14 -4.94
CA TYR A 144 -12.28 3.39 -5.51
C TYR A 144 -12.18 4.54 -4.50
N LEU A 145 -12.68 4.33 -3.27
CA LEU A 145 -12.68 5.36 -2.25
C LEU A 145 -11.24 5.78 -1.86
N ASN A 146 -10.38 4.80 -1.56
CA ASN A 146 -8.98 5.08 -1.18
C ASN A 146 -8.23 5.81 -2.29
N THR A 147 -8.37 5.36 -3.55
CA THR A 147 -7.76 6.02 -4.70
C THR A 147 -8.29 7.43 -4.89
N GLY A 148 -9.61 7.62 -4.74
CA GLY A 148 -10.25 8.94 -4.81
C GLY A 148 -9.71 9.92 -3.78
N LEU A 149 -9.45 9.47 -2.55
CA LEU A 149 -8.85 10.31 -1.51
C LEU A 149 -7.38 10.66 -1.78
N ILE A 150 -6.61 9.72 -2.32
CA ILE A 150 -5.22 9.97 -2.73
C ILE A 150 -5.18 11.00 -3.86
N LEU A 151 -6.03 10.82 -4.89
CA LEU A 151 -6.17 11.77 -5.99
C LEU A 151 -6.65 13.14 -5.50
N LEU A 152 -7.52 13.17 -4.49
CA LEU A 152 -7.97 14.43 -3.90
C LEU A 152 -6.81 15.16 -3.19
N ALA A 153 -5.99 14.45 -2.42
CA ALA A 153 -4.80 15.03 -1.80
C ALA A 153 -3.80 15.52 -2.85
N LYS A 154 -3.60 14.77 -3.93
CA LYS A 154 -2.79 15.17 -5.08
C LYS A 154 -3.33 16.44 -5.74
N ALA A 155 -4.63 16.53 -5.98
CA ALA A 155 -5.26 17.73 -6.53
C ALA A 155 -5.03 18.95 -5.63
N ALA A 156 -5.09 18.77 -4.31
CA ALA A 156 -4.85 19.84 -3.35
C ALA A 156 -3.39 20.33 -3.39
N ASP A 157 -2.44 19.41 -3.50
CA ASP A 157 -1.02 19.74 -3.67
C ASP A 157 -0.76 20.48 -5.00
N GLU A 158 -1.34 20.00 -6.10
CA GLU A 158 -1.27 20.67 -7.42
C GLU A 158 -1.89 22.07 -7.40
N ALA A 159 -2.96 22.27 -6.63
CA ALA A 159 -3.62 23.56 -6.43
C ALA A 159 -2.94 24.46 -5.37
N GLY A 160 -1.95 23.93 -4.64
CA GLY A 160 -1.20 24.63 -3.59
C GLY A 160 -1.75 24.46 -2.16
N ASP A 161 -3.06 24.20 -1.99
CA ASP A 161 -3.67 23.70 -0.75
C ASP A 161 -5.13 23.23 -0.97
N PHE A 162 -5.73 22.63 0.07
CA PHE A 162 -7.15 22.27 0.08
C PHE A 162 -8.10 23.47 0.07
N ALA A 163 -7.69 24.64 0.56
CA ALA A 163 -8.54 25.82 0.60
C ALA A 163 -8.83 26.34 -0.82
N THR A 164 -7.86 26.14 -1.73
CA THR A 164 -7.93 26.53 -3.14
C THR A 164 -8.87 25.62 -3.94
N LEU A 165 -9.10 24.38 -3.47
CA LEU A 165 -10.05 23.45 -4.10
C LEU A 165 -11.53 23.80 -3.85
N ASN A 166 -11.83 24.63 -2.85
CA ASN A 166 -13.21 24.86 -2.45
C ASN A 166 -13.93 25.87 -3.38
N GLY A 167 -15.11 25.48 -3.86
CA GLY A 167 -15.95 26.34 -4.70
C GLY A 167 -15.52 26.39 -6.17
N ILE A 168 -14.67 25.45 -6.61
CA ILE A 168 -14.32 25.29 -8.02
C ILE A 168 -15.59 24.96 -8.82
N THR A 169 -15.81 25.76 -9.86
CA THR A 169 -16.86 25.53 -10.83
C THR A 169 -16.24 24.93 -12.07
N ILE A 170 -16.51 23.65 -12.30
CA ILE A 170 -15.98 22.91 -13.44
C ILE A 170 -16.88 23.24 -14.62
N SER A 171 -16.43 24.20 -15.43
CA SER A 171 -17.14 24.67 -16.61
C SER A 171 -16.58 24.09 -17.91
N ASP A 172 -15.35 23.55 -17.89
CA ASP A 172 -14.75 22.74 -18.95
C ASP A 172 -13.68 21.81 -18.31
N PRO A 173 -13.72 20.48 -18.47
CA PRO A 173 -12.79 19.54 -17.82
C PRO A 173 -11.31 19.66 -18.23
N ALA A 174 -10.90 20.69 -18.97
CA ALA A 174 -9.62 20.75 -19.69
C ALA A 174 -8.68 21.92 -19.33
N ASP A 175 -9.10 22.93 -18.55
CA ASP A 175 -8.41 24.24 -18.62
C ASP A 175 -7.44 24.58 -17.47
N GLU A 176 -7.40 23.89 -16.32
CA GLU A 176 -6.37 24.13 -15.29
C GLU A 176 -5.79 22.85 -14.64
N LEU A 177 -4.46 22.84 -14.42
CA LEU A 177 -3.74 21.80 -13.68
C LEU A 177 -4.29 21.74 -12.25
N GLY A 178 -4.74 20.56 -11.79
CA GLY A 178 -5.48 20.37 -10.55
C GLY A 178 -6.97 20.12 -10.75
N GLU A 179 -7.62 20.73 -11.75
CA GLU A 179 -9.05 20.48 -12.04
C GLU A 179 -9.28 19.08 -12.61
N ALA A 180 -8.43 18.63 -13.54
CA ALA A 180 -8.53 17.28 -14.09
C ALA A 180 -8.34 16.20 -13.01
N THR A 181 -7.34 16.38 -12.13
CA THR A 181 -7.08 15.49 -11.00
C THR A 181 -8.25 15.52 -10.01
N LEU A 182 -8.83 16.68 -9.74
CA LEU A 182 -10.00 16.83 -8.88
C LEU A 182 -11.25 16.15 -9.45
N ILE A 183 -11.49 16.23 -10.77
CA ILE A 183 -12.59 15.52 -11.44
C ILE A 183 -12.41 14.01 -11.31
N GLN A 184 -11.18 13.53 -11.51
CA GLN A 184 -10.87 12.12 -11.37
C GLN A 184 -11.08 11.66 -9.91
N ALA A 185 -10.59 12.44 -8.94
CA ALA A 185 -10.82 12.20 -7.52
C ALA A 185 -12.31 12.12 -7.19
N HIS A 186 -13.11 13.09 -7.66
CA HIS A 186 -14.56 13.10 -7.47
C HIS A 186 -15.23 11.84 -8.05
N THR A 187 -14.84 11.45 -9.27
CA THR A 187 -15.39 10.27 -9.94
C THR A 187 -15.10 8.99 -9.16
N PHE A 188 -13.86 8.84 -8.67
CA PHE A 188 -13.45 7.71 -7.85
C PHE A 188 -14.17 7.69 -6.49
N ILE A 189 -14.30 8.83 -5.81
CA ILE A 189 -15.05 8.93 -4.54
C ILE A 189 -16.52 8.52 -4.74
N LEU A 190 -17.17 8.99 -5.81
CA LEU A 190 -18.56 8.59 -6.13
C LEU A 190 -18.68 7.10 -6.40
N ASN A 191 -17.75 6.52 -7.17
CA ASN A 191 -17.75 5.09 -7.47
C ASN A 191 -17.48 4.23 -6.23
N GLY A 192 -16.75 4.77 -5.24
CA GLY A 192 -16.56 4.18 -3.91
C GLY A 192 -17.73 4.41 -2.94
N GLY A 193 -18.82 5.05 -3.40
CA GLY A 193 -20.01 5.33 -2.59
C GLY A 193 -19.91 6.52 -1.64
N GLY A 194 -18.85 7.33 -1.75
CA GLY A 194 -18.68 8.57 -0.99
C GLY A 194 -19.20 9.82 -1.71
N ASP A 195 -19.12 10.96 -1.04
CA ASP A 195 -19.35 12.29 -1.63
C ASP A 195 -18.16 13.19 -1.31
N ILE A 196 -17.64 13.91 -2.32
CA ILE A 196 -16.52 14.84 -2.12
C ILE A 196 -16.91 15.99 -1.15
N ALA A 197 -18.21 16.28 -1.04
CA ALA A 197 -18.75 17.27 -0.11
C ALA A 197 -18.53 16.88 1.36
N ASP A 198 -18.40 15.58 1.67
CA ASP A 198 -18.07 15.10 3.02
C ASP A 198 -16.68 15.56 3.47
N TYR A 199 -15.81 15.92 2.52
CA TYR A 199 -14.46 16.43 2.75
C TYR A 199 -14.39 17.97 2.67
N GLY A 200 -15.53 18.65 2.71
CA GLY A 200 -15.62 20.12 2.74
C GLY A 200 -15.35 20.79 1.40
N ILE A 201 -15.38 20.03 0.30
CA ILE A 201 -15.15 20.52 -1.06
C ILE A 201 -16.46 20.51 -1.81
N THR A 202 -16.88 21.68 -2.32
CA THR A 202 -18.06 21.77 -3.19
C THR A 202 -17.62 21.94 -4.63
N ILE A 203 -18.04 21.00 -5.48
CA ILE A 203 -17.82 21.04 -6.93
C ILE A 203 -19.16 21.32 -7.60
N THR A 204 -19.20 22.31 -8.49
CA THR A 204 -20.36 22.51 -9.38
C THR A 204 -19.96 22.11 -10.80
N VAL A 205 -20.59 21.04 -11.30
CA VAL A 205 -20.42 20.56 -12.68
C VAL A 205 -21.55 21.14 -13.54
N TRP A 206 -21.23 21.89 -14.59
CA TRP A 206 -22.20 22.49 -15.52
C TRP A 206 -22.22 21.80 -16.88
#